data_AF-A0A7Y6WUQ8-F1
#
_entry.id   AF-A0A7Y6WUQ8-F1
#
_cell.length_a   1.000
_cell.length_b   1.000
_cell.length_c   1.000
_cell.angle_alpha   90.00
_cell.angle_beta   90.00
_cell.angle_gamma   90.00
#
_symmetry.space_group_name_H-M   'P 1'
#
loop_
_entity.id
_entity.type
_entity.pdbx_description
1 polymer ?
#
loop_
_entity_poly.entity_id
_entity_poly.type
_entity_poly.pdbx_seq_one_letter_code
_entity_poly.pdbx_strand_id
1 'polypeptide(L)'
;MGVVYLLLYIAGGGLLTLGVSHFLDDVMAGEPLWSAGRLLAIGAFLICLAGVLHAFVARRRDPRGAPAALPRMRARSFALAGALWAVPILVGWVQFERFVDPIRMMPQLTVLGGLFLVFCVCTHVMANLRARVVATTMAVACVGLPLGLLGAALPIRHFNHHLSDVMTLQMDPITHADWSVTSRRDGVDMPPAPLDPHESLLAVAAAIGDARPIDVEAEIAAGRMRQLEDGTYVIVNPDGSESGLADAKAFDQQLDEADAADKRRAAEAQAARVAAWERELRQRKLGGRLFTRAPAD
;
A
#
# COMPACT_ATOMS: atom_id res chain seq x y z
N MET A 1 -16.07 -43.23 9.10
CA MET A 1 -14.72 -42.72 9.47
C MET A 1 -13.76 -42.67 8.28
N GLY A 2 -13.50 -43.79 7.59
CA GLY A 2 -12.68 -43.82 6.35
C GLY A 2 -13.04 -42.76 5.31
N VAL A 3 -14.31 -42.78 4.90
CA VAL A 3 -14.88 -41.84 3.93
C VAL A 3 -14.84 -40.39 4.44
N VAL A 4 -15.03 -40.18 5.74
CA VAL A 4 -15.16 -38.83 6.34
C VAL A 4 -13.84 -38.06 6.27
N TYR A 5 -12.71 -38.64 6.70
CA TYR A 5 -11.43 -37.91 6.59
C TYR A 5 -10.99 -37.75 5.13
N LEU A 6 -11.35 -38.69 4.23
CA LEU A 6 -11.06 -38.55 2.80
C LEU A 6 -11.79 -37.35 2.20
N LEU A 7 -13.09 -37.21 2.50
CA LEU A 7 -13.87 -36.04 2.08
C LEU A 7 -13.31 -34.74 2.66
N LEU A 8 -12.84 -34.75 3.91
CA LEU A 8 -12.19 -33.58 4.51
C LEU A 8 -10.86 -33.24 3.83
N TYR A 9 -10.05 -34.22 3.42
CA TYR A 9 -8.83 -33.96 2.64
C TYR A 9 -9.15 -33.38 1.27
N ILE A 10 -10.17 -33.90 0.58
CA ILE A 10 -10.60 -33.40 -0.74
C ILE A 10 -11.12 -31.96 -0.60
N ALA A 11 -12.04 -31.72 0.34
CA ALA A 11 -12.59 -30.39 0.58
C ALA A 11 -11.52 -29.40 1.03
N GLY A 12 -10.65 -29.79 1.97
CA GLY A 12 -9.55 -28.98 2.46
C GLY A 12 -8.52 -28.66 1.38
N GLY A 13 -8.13 -29.66 0.58
CA GLY A 13 -7.21 -29.47 -0.55
C GLY A 13 -7.81 -28.58 -1.65
N GLY A 14 -9.08 -28.76 -1.97
CA GLY A 14 -9.81 -27.90 -2.91
C GLY A 14 -9.86 -26.44 -2.43
N LEU A 15 -10.21 -26.21 -1.15
CA LEU A 15 -10.23 -24.88 -0.55
C LEU A 15 -8.85 -24.24 -0.48
N LEU A 16 -7.81 -25.00 -0.17
CA LEU A 16 -6.44 -24.49 -0.22
C LEU A 16 -6.03 -24.10 -1.64
N THR A 17 -6.38 -24.90 -2.65
CA THR A 17 -6.05 -24.61 -4.05
C THR A 17 -6.73 -23.32 -4.51
N LEU A 18 -8.04 -23.18 -4.24
CA LEU A 18 -8.79 -21.96 -4.53
C LEU A 18 -8.26 -20.77 -3.74
N GLY A 19 -7.95 -20.96 -2.45
CA GLY A 19 -7.38 -19.92 -1.60
C GLY A 19 -6.01 -19.43 -2.08
N VAL A 20 -5.16 -20.32 -2.59
CA VAL A 20 -3.85 -19.96 -3.17
C VAL A 20 -4.03 -19.17 -4.45
N SER A 21 -4.93 -19.60 -5.34
CA SER A 21 -5.23 -18.88 -6.58
C SER A 21 -5.69 -17.46 -6.28
N HIS A 22 -6.72 -17.32 -5.44
CA HIS A 22 -7.24 -16.02 -5.04
C HIS A 22 -6.19 -15.18 -4.30
N PHE A 23 -5.35 -15.78 -3.47
CA PHE A 23 -4.31 -15.04 -2.77
C PHE A 23 -3.26 -14.48 -3.74
N LEU A 24 -2.84 -15.27 -4.73
CA LEU A 24 -1.91 -14.79 -5.74
C LEU A 24 -2.54 -13.71 -6.61
N ASP A 25 -3.82 -13.84 -6.97
CA ASP A 25 -4.55 -12.82 -7.71
C ASP A 25 -4.67 -11.52 -6.89
N ASP A 26 -5.06 -11.60 -5.62
CA ASP A 26 -5.16 -10.45 -4.70
C ASP A 26 -3.80 -9.75 -4.52
N VAL A 27 -2.71 -10.53 -4.36
CA VAL A 27 -1.33 -9.98 -4.29
C VAL A 27 -0.97 -9.24 -5.58
N MET A 28 -1.27 -9.84 -6.74
CA MET A 28 -0.97 -9.23 -8.03
C MET A 28 -1.82 -7.99 -8.30
N ALA A 29 -3.05 -7.95 -7.79
CA ALA A 29 -3.93 -6.79 -7.89
C ALA A 29 -3.59 -5.68 -6.88
N GLY A 30 -2.69 -5.93 -5.91
CA GLY A 30 -2.40 -4.99 -4.81
C GLY A 30 -3.52 -4.90 -3.77
N GLU A 31 -4.45 -5.85 -3.78
CA GLU A 31 -5.66 -5.85 -2.95
C GLU A 31 -5.36 -6.31 -1.50
N PRO A 32 -6.28 -6.04 -0.56
CA PRO A 32 -6.17 -6.53 0.81
C PRO A 32 -6.23 -8.07 0.88
N LEU A 33 -5.21 -8.71 1.47
CA LEU A 33 -5.06 -10.17 1.56
C LEU A 33 -6.09 -10.89 2.46
N TRP A 34 -7.03 -10.16 3.07
CA TRP A 34 -7.91 -10.70 4.11
C TRP A 34 -8.99 -11.64 3.55
N SER A 35 -9.47 -11.38 2.34
CA SER A 35 -10.43 -12.23 1.62
C SER A 35 -9.87 -13.62 1.36
N ALA A 36 -8.73 -13.70 0.66
CA ALA A 36 -8.08 -14.96 0.33
C ALA A 36 -7.55 -15.72 1.55
N GLY A 37 -7.10 -14.99 2.59
CA GLY A 37 -6.61 -15.59 3.85
C GLY A 37 -7.62 -16.49 4.56
N ARG A 38 -8.93 -16.22 4.42
CA ARG A 38 -9.98 -17.03 5.05
C ARG A 38 -10.10 -18.41 4.42
N LEU A 39 -10.09 -18.51 3.08
CA LEU A 39 -10.15 -19.80 2.38
C LEU A 39 -8.95 -20.67 2.71
N LEU A 40 -7.77 -20.06 2.78
CA LEU A 40 -6.53 -20.71 3.20
C LEU A 40 -6.62 -21.23 4.63
N ALA A 41 -7.08 -20.41 5.57
CA ALA A 41 -7.21 -20.80 6.98
C ALA A 41 -8.22 -21.95 7.16
N ILE A 42 -9.37 -21.88 6.49
CA ILE A 42 -10.39 -22.94 6.52
C ILE A 42 -9.84 -24.23 5.88
N GLY A 43 -9.18 -24.13 4.73
CA GLY A 43 -8.57 -25.28 4.07
C GLY A 43 -7.49 -25.96 4.94
N ALA A 44 -6.59 -25.17 5.54
CA ALA A 44 -5.56 -25.68 6.45
C ALA A 44 -6.17 -26.33 7.69
N PHE A 45 -7.23 -25.72 8.26
CA PHE A 45 -7.98 -26.29 9.38
C PHE A 45 -8.61 -27.64 9.01
N LEU A 46 -9.25 -27.75 7.85
CA LEU A 46 -9.85 -29.01 7.39
C LEU A 46 -8.80 -30.10 7.15
N ILE A 47 -7.63 -29.76 6.60
CA ILE A 47 -6.51 -30.71 6.48
C ILE A 47 -6.01 -31.14 7.85
N CYS A 48 -5.88 -30.22 8.81
CA CYS A 48 -5.48 -30.56 10.18
C CYS A 48 -6.51 -31.49 10.85
N LEU A 49 -7.80 -31.19 10.72
CA LEU A 49 -8.88 -32.00 11.25
C LEU A 49 -8.89 -33.39 10.61
N ALA A 50 -8.76 -33.47 9.28
CA ALA A 50 -8.63 -34.72 8.53
C ALA A 50 -7.41 -35.52 8.98
N GLY A 51 -6.30 -34.83 9.23
CA GLY A 51 -5.06 -35.41 9.73
C GLY A 51 -5.22 -36.02 11.11
N VAL A 52 -5.72 -35.26 12.07
CA VAL A 52 -5.99 -35.76 13.43
C VAL A 52 -6.95 -36.96 13.39
N LEU A 53 -8.01 -36.89 12.58
CA LEU A 53 -8.96 -37.99 12.43
C LEU A 53 -8.33 -39.23 11.81
N HIS A 54 -7.50 -39.07 10.77
CA HIS A 54 -6.74 -40.15 10.14
C HIS A 54 -5.78 -40.78 11.16
N ALA A 55 -5.01 -39.98 11.88
CA ALA A 55 -4.09 -40.46 12.91
C ALA A 55 -4.81 -41.24 14.02
N PHE A 56 -5.97 -40.75 14.47
CA PHE A 56 -6.80 -41.43 15.47
C PHE A 56 -7.33 -42.78 14.97
N VAL A 57 -7.89 -42.80 13.76
CA VAL A 57 -8.42 -44.04 13.14
C VAL A 57 -7.31 -45.05 12.89
N ALA A 58 -6.15 -44.61 12.40
CA ALA A 58 -4.98 -45.45 12.18
C ALA A 58 -4.48 -46.08 13.49
N ARG A 59 -4.35 -45.27 14.56
CA ARG A 59 -3.95 -45.74 15.89
C ARG A 59 -4.93 -46.75 16.48
N ARG A 60 -6.23 -46.61 16.22
CA ARG A 60 -7.26 -47.55 16.69
C ARG A 60 -7.27 -48.86 15.90
N ARG A 61 -7.05 -48.82 14.59
CA ARG A 61 -7.05 -50.00 13.73
C ARG A 61 -5.80 -50.85 13.89
N ASP A 62 -4.63 -50.24 14.01
CA ASP A 62 -3.38 -50.95 14.17
C ASP A 62 -2.44 -50.25 15.18
N PRO A 63 -2.62 -50.51 16.49
CA PRO A 63 -1.81 -49.87 17.53
C PRO A 63 -0.34 -50.33 17.55
N ARG A 64 0.00 -51.43 16.85
CA ARG A 64 1.38 -51.95 16.74
C ARG A 64 1.99 -51.77 15.34
N GLY A 65 1.25 -51.17 14.40
CA GLY A 65 1.68 -50.98 13.02
C GLY A 65 2.96 -50.16 12.88
N ALA A 66 3.80 -50.57 11.93
CA ALA A 66 5.03 -49.86 11.60
C ALA A 66 4.71 -48.48 10.95
N PRO A 67 5.58 -47.46 11.15
CA PRO A 67 5.39 -46.15 10.51
C PRO A 67 5.34 -46.26 8.98
N ALA A 68 4.32 -45.67 8.35
CA ALA A 68 4.15 -45.72 6.90
C ALA A 68 5.35 -45.12 6.16
N ALA A 69 5.97 -45.85 5.22
CA ALA A 69 6.92 -45.42 4.17
C ALA A 69 6.86 -43.94 3.73
N LEU A 70 7.80 -43.05 4.09
CA LEU A 70 8.03 -41.81 3.32
C LEU A 70 9.45 -41.86 2.75
N PRO A 71 9.65 -41.46 1.48
CA PRO A 71 10.98 -41.35 0.91
C PRO A 71 11.79 -40.34 1.71
N ARG A 72 12.98 -40.74 2.16
CA ARG A 72 13.96 -39.82 2.76
C ARG A 72 14.56 -38.98 1.64
N MET A 73 14.20 -37.70 1.61
CA MET A 73 14.77 -36.76 0.65
C MET A 73 16.27 -36.59 0.94
N ARG A 74 17.09 -36.48 -0.09
CA ARG A 74 18.55 -36.28 0.09
C ARG A 74 18.83 -34.79 0.29
N ALA A 75 20.03 -34.47 0.80
CA ALA A 75 20.48 -33.08 0.97
C ALA A 75 20.35 -32.24 -0.31
N ARG A 76 20.54 -32.86 -1.49
CA ARG A 76 20.34 -32.21 -2.79
C ARG A 76 18.90 -31.72 -3.00
N SER A 77 17.90 -32.50 -2.58
CA SER A 77 16.48 -32.12 -2.68
C SER A 77 16.14 -30.94 -1.77
N PHE A 78 16.72 -30.91 -0.56
CA PHE A 78 16.57 -29.78 0.36
C PHE A 78 17.20 -28.51 -0.23
N ALA A 79 18.42 -28.61 -0.78
CA ALA A 79 19.09 -27.48 -1.43
C ALA A 79 18.31 -26.97 -2.65
N LEU A 80 17.77 -27.88 -3.48
CA LEU A 80 16.91 -27.53 -4.61
C LEU A 80 15.62 -26.83 -4.16
N ALA A 81 14.95 -27.33 -3.13
CA ALA A 81 13.74 -26.70 -2.59
C ALA A 81 14.03 -25.32 -2.00
N GLY A 82 15.15 -25.18 -1.28
CA GLY A 82 15.62 -23.90 -0.74
C GLY A 82 15.97 -22.91 -1.84
N ALA A 83 16.65 -23.36 -2.91
CA ALA A 83 16.94 -22.52 -4.07
C ALA A 83 15.67 -22.10 -4.80
N LEU A 84 14.71 -23.01 -4.99
CA LEU A 84 13.42 -22.73 -5.61
C LEU A 84 12.62 -21.67 -4.84
N TRP A 85 12.73 -21.65 -3.51
CA TRP A 85 12.12 -20.64 -2.65
C TRP A 85 12.89 -19.30 -2.65
N ALA A 86 14.22 -19.33 -2.49
CA ALA A 86 15.02 -18.14 -2.26
C ALA A 86 15.44 -17.40 -3.54
N VAL A 87 15.80 -18.12 -4.60
CA VAL A 87 16.37 -17.51 -5.82
C VAL A 87 15.42 -16.53 -6.49
N PRO A 88 14.11 -16.81 -6.68
CA PRO A 88 13.20 -15.83 -7.28
C PRO A 88 13.10 -14.53 -6.48
N ILE A 89 13.15 -14.62 -5.14
CA ILE A 89 13.14 -13.46 -4.23
C ILE A 89 14.43 -12.65 -4.40
N LEU A 90 15.59 -13.32 -4.38
CA LEU A 90 16.89 -12.67 -4.53
C LEU A 90 17.05 -12.01 -5.90
N VAL A 91 16.58 -12.67 -6.97
CA VAL A 91 16.59 -12.12 -8.34
C VAL A 91 15.68 -10.90 -8.44
N GLY A 92 14.51 -10.92 -7.80
CA GLY A 92 13.64 -9.74 -7.67
C GLY A 92 14.34 -8.60 -6.95
N TRP A 93 15.05 -8.89 -5.85
CA TRP A 93 15.79 -7.88 -5.09
C TRP A 93 16.95 -7.28 -5.89
N VAL A 94 17.71 -8.10 -6.63
CA VAL A 94 18.79 -7.61 -7.50
C VAL A 94 18.25 -6.69 -8.61
N GLN A 95 17.09 -7.04 -9.21
CA GLN A 95 16.42 -6.17 -10.18
C GLN A 95 15.98 -4.86 -9.54
N PHE A 96 15.38 -4.92 -8.35
CA PHE A 96 14.99 -3.75 -7.58
C PHE A 96 16.19 -2.83 -7.35
N GLU A 97 17.30 -3.31 -6.79
CA GLU A 97 18.53 -2.53 -6.56
C GLU A 97 19.11 -1.91 -7.83
N ARG A 98 18.94 -2.57 -8.98
CA ARG A 98 19.39 -2.07 -10.30
C ARG A 98 18.41 -1.11 -10.97
N PHE A 99 17.32 -0.74 -10.30
CA PHE A 99 16.26 0.12 -10.85
C PHE A 99 15.63 -0.45 -12.14
N VAL A 100 15.57 -1.78 -12.26
CA VAL A 100 14.87 -2.44 -13.37
C VAL A 100 13.37 -2.37 -13.12
N ASP A 101 12.63 -1.80 -14.06
CA ASP A 101 11.17 -1.66 -14.01
C ASP A 101 10.59 -2.10 -15.38
N PRO A 102 9.67 -3.08 -15.45
CA PRO A 102 9.10 -3.85 -14.34
C PRO A 102 10.05 -4.94 -13.81
N ILE A 103 9.96 -5.23 -12.51
CA ILE A 103 10.66 -6.32 -11.84
C ILE A 103 10.00 -7.64 -12.25
N ARG A 104 10.78 -8.56 -12.81
CA ARG A 104 10.27 -9.88 -13.20
C ARG A 104 10.34 -10.84 -12.03
N MET A 105 9.19 -11.38 -11.62
CA MET A 105 9.09 -12.38 -10.56
C MET A 105 8.36 -13.65 -11.01
N MET A 106 8.65 -14.75 -10.33
CA MET A 106 8.00 -16.05 -10.52
C MET A 106 7.45 -16.53 -9.17
N PRO A 107 6.37 -15.92 -8.66
CA PRO A 107 5.83 -16.20 -7.33
C PRO A 107 5.37 -17.65 -7.17
N GLN A 108 4.96 -18.34 -8.25
CA GLN A 108 4.57 -19.75 -8.17
C GLN A 108 5.75 -20.63 -7.77
N LEU A 109 6.97 -20.33 -8.25
CA LEU A 109 8.17 -21.07 -7.87
C LEU A 109 8.48 -20.87 -6.38
N THR A 110 8.35 -19.65 -5.87
CA THR A 110 8.51 -19.37 -4.44
C THR A 110 7.52 -20.15 -3.60
N VAL A 111 6.24 -20.19 -4.01
CA VAL A 111 5.20 -20.95 -3.31
C VAL A 111 5.52 -22.45 -3.29
N LEU A 112 5.85 -23.02 -4.44
CA LEU A 112 6.26 -24.42 -4.55
C LEU A 112 7.51 -24.72 -3.71
N GLY A 113 8.50 -23.83 -3.76
CA GLY A 113 9.72 -23.93 -2.96
C GLY A 113 9.43 -24.01 -1.47
N GLY A 114 8.55 -23.16 -0.94
CA GLY A 114 8.14 -23.17 0.47
C GLY A 114 7.47 -24.48 0.89
N LEU A 115 6.57 -25.01 0.05
CA LEU A 115 5.90 -26.29 0.28
C LEU A 115 6.90 -27.46 0.28
N PHE A 116 7.76 -27.53 -0.73
CA PHE A 116 8.77 -28.58 -0.86
C PHE A 116 9.86 -28.51 0.22
N LEU A 117 10.22 -27.30 0.65
CA LEU A 117 11.21 -27.09 1.71
C LEU A 117 10.71 -27.68 3.03
N VAL A 118 9.48 -27.35 3.42
CA VAL A 118 8.86 -27.90 4.64
C VAL A 118 8.65 -29.40 4.52
N PHE A 119 8.21 -29.89 3.35
CA PHE A 119 8.13 -31.33 3.10
C PHE A 119 9.49 -32.02 3.33
N CYS A 120 10.58 -31.48 2.76
CA CYS A 120 11.92 -32.04 2.93
C CYS A 120 12.36 -32.04 4.41
N VAL A 121 12.12 -30.97 5.16
CA VAL A 121 12.42 -30.90 6.60
C VAL A 121 11.63 -31.96 7.36
N CYS A 122 10.32 -32.07 7.10
CA CYS A 122 9.45 -33.04 7.77
C CYS A 122 9.87 -34.48 7.50
N THR A 123 10.31 -34.83 6.29
CA THR A 123 10.80 -36.21 6.02
C THR A 123 12.00 -36.62 6.87
N HIS A 124 12.76 -35.67 7.41
CA HIS A 124 13.88 -35.92 8.32
C HIS A 124 13.47 -35.83 9.80
N VAL A 125 12.86 -34.71 10.19
CA VAL A 125 12.52 -34.43 11.60
C VAL A 125 11.41 -35.34 12.11
N MET A 126 10.45 -35.67 11.26
CA MET A 126 9.31 -36.53 11.59
C MET A 126 9.53 -37.99 11.20
N ALA A 127 10.78 -38.38 10.86
CA ALA A 127 11.07 -39.71 10.33
C ALA A 127 10.61 -40.86 11.24
N ASN A 128 10.60 -40.63 12.56
CA ASN A 128 10.25 -41.61 13.59
C ASN A 128 8.77 -41.53 14.03
N LEU A 129 7.99 -40.57 13.53
CA LEU A 129 6.58 -40.47 13.87
C LEU A 129 5.78 -41.57 13.16
N ARG A 130 4.93 -42.29 13.92
CA ARG A 130 4.06 -43.34 13.35
C ARG A 130 3.12 -42.79 12.26
N ALA A 131 2.58 -41.60 12.49
CA ALA A 131 1.70 -40.91 11.55
C ALA A 131 2.44 -39.84 10.72
N ARG A 132 3.69 -40.11 10.29
CA ARG A 132 4.53 -39.11 9.61
C ARG A 132 3.95 -38.53 8.32
N VAL A 133 3.22 -39.33 7.54
CA VAL A 133 2.55 -38.85 6.31
C VAL A 133 1.56 -37.75 6.67
N VAL A 134 0.69 -38.03 7.65
CA VAL A 134 -0.29 -37.08 8.17
C VAL A 134 0.37 -35.84 8.74
N ALA A 135 1.38 -36.02 9.60
CA ALA A 135 2.09 -34.91 10.22
C ALA A 135 2.80 -34.03 9.17
N THR A 136 3.35 -34.63 8.12
CA THR A 136 3.97 -33.91 7.00
C THR A 136 2.93 -33.11 6.23
N THR A 137 1.78 -33.69 5.89
CA THR A 137 0.71 -32.97 5.18
C THR A 137 0.20 -31.78 5.98
N MET A 138 0.00 -31.96 7.30
CA MET A 138 -0.40 -30.87 8.19
C MET A 138 0.68 -29.78 8.27
N ALA A 139 1.96 -30.15 8.39
CA ALA A 139 3.06 -29.19 8.44
C ALA A 139 3.22 -28.42 7.12
N VAL A 140 3.06 -29.08 5.97
CA VAL A 140 3.06 -28.41 4.66
C VAL A 140 1.91 -27.41 4.55
N ALA A 141 0.70 -27.77 5.02
CA ALA A 141 -0.43 -26.85 5.02
C ALA A 141 -0.27 -25.67 6.00
N CYS A 142 0.27 -25.91 7.19
CA CYS A 142 0.36 -24.89 8.24
C CYS A 142 1.62 -24.03 8.19
N VAL A 143 2.71 -24.54 7.62
CA VAL A 143 4.02 -23.87 7.61
C VAL A 143 4.51 -23.66 6.18
N GLY A 144 4.49 -24.72 5.37
CA GLY A 144 4.99 -24.65 3.98
C GLY A 144 4.20 -23.65 3.14
N LEU A 145 2.88 -23.67 3.28
CA LEU A 145 1.99 -22.80 2.53
C LEU A 145 2.13 -21.33 2.92
N PRO A 146 2.05 -20.93 4.21
CA PRO A 146 2.35 -19.54 4.60
C PRO A 146 3.76 -19.11 4.22
N LEU A 147 4.77 -19.97 4.37
CA LEU A 147 6.16 -19.65 3.98
C LEU A 147 6.28 -19.34 2.48
N GLY A 148 5.62 -20.14 1.64
CA GLY A 148 5.58 -19.93 0.20
C GLY A 148 4.83 -18.66 -0.19
N LEU A 149 3.63 -18.46 0.37
CA LEU A 149 2.76 -17.33 0.05
C LEU A 149 3.34 -16.00 0.55
N LEU A 150 3.81 -15.93 1.79
CA LEU A 150 4.44 -14.73 2.34
C LEU A 150 5.78 -14.43 1.65
N GLY A 151 6.53 -15.47 1.28
CA GLY A 151 7.76 -15.33 0.50
C GLY A 151 7.54 -14.70 -0.87
N ALA A 152 6.35 -14.85 -1.46
CA ALA A 152 5.96 -14.16 -2.69
C ALA A 152 5.34 -12.79 -2.43
N ALA A 153 4.40 -12.70 -1.48
CA ALA A 153 3.61 -11.49 -1.25
C ALA A 153 4.42 -10.33 -0.65
N LEU A 154 5.31 -10.61 0.31
CA LEU A 154 6.07 -9.55 0.98
C LEU A 154 6.99 -8.80 0.03
N PRO A 155 7.80 -9.47 -0.84
CA PRO A 155 8.60 -8.76 -1.83
C PRO A 155 7.76 -7.96 -2.83
N ILE A 156 6.65 -8.52 -3.33
CA ILE A 156 5.77 -7.82 -4.30
C ILE A 156 5.23 -6.52 -3.67
N ARG A 157 4.67 -6.61 -2.46
CA ARG A 157 4.18 -5.43 -1.74
C ARG A 157 5.28 -4.42 -1.45
N HIS A 158 6.47 -4.89 -1.06
CA HIS A 158 7.63 -4.03 -0.83
C HIS A 158 8.01 -3.25 -2.10
N PHE A 159 8.11 -3.93 -3.25
CA PHE A 159 8.49 -3.30 -4.51
C PHE A 159 7.44 -2.32 -5.01
N ASN A 160 6.15 -2.67 -4.93
CA ASN A 160 5.06 -1.77 -5.31
C ASN A 160 5.02 -0.52 -4.44
N HIS A 161 5.24 -0.67 -3.13
CA HIS A 161 5.35 0.46 -2.19
C HIS A 161 6.51 1.41 -2.54
N HIS A 162 7.62 0.84 -3.02
CA HIS A 162 8.79 1.56 -3.54
C HIS A 162 8.69 1.90 -5.03
N LEU A 163 7.46 1.98 -5.55
CA LEU A 163 7.09 2.53 -6.84
C LEU A 163 7.65 1.80 -8.07
N SER A 164 7.95 0.50 -7.93
CA SER A 164 8.36 -0.38 -9.02
C SER A 164 7.21 -1.30 -9.40
N ASP A 165 6.94 -1.48 -10.69
CA ASP A 165 5.96 -2.44 -11.16
C ASP A 165 6.54 -3.86 -11.04
N VAL A 166 5.69 -4.85 -10.71
CA VAL A 166 6.10 -6.25 -10.66
C VAL A 166 5.37 -7.05 -11.73
N MET A 167 6.12 -7.56 -12.69
CA MET A 167 5.61 -8.44 -13.74
C MET A 167 5.83 -9.91 -13.36
N THR A 168 4.72 -10.64 -13.27
CA THR A 168 4.73 -12.09 -13.12
C THR A 168 4.59 -12.75 -14.47
N LEU A 169 5.56 -13.59 -14.82
CA LEU A 169 5.50 -14.43 -16.02
C LEU A 169 4.73 -15.70 -15.70
N GLN A 170 3.72 -16.00 -16.51
CA GLN A 170 2.93 -17.22 -16.43
C GLN A 170 2.96 -17.92 -17.79
N MET A 171 2.98 -19.25 -17.78
CA MET A 171 2.83 -20.05 -18.98
C MET A 171 1.46 -20.72 -18.90
N ASP A 172 0.64 -20.55 -19.93
CA ASP A 172 -0.62 -21.27 -20.04
C ASP A 172 -0.31 -22.79 -20.11
N PRO A 173 -0.86 -23.61 -19.20
CA PRO A 173 -0.58 -25.05 -19.17
C PRO A 173 -1.17 -25.82 -20.36
N ILE A 174 -2.15 -25.26 -21.07
CA ILE A 174 -2.83 -25.89 -22.21
C ILE A 174 -2.19 -25.42 -23.52
N THR A 175 -2.03 -24.12 -23.68
CA THR A 175 -1.55 -23.54 -24.95
C THR A 175 -0.03 -23.34 -24.99
N HIS A 176 0.66 -23.46 -23.86
CA HIS A 176 2.07 -23.11 -23.68
C HIS A 176 2.40 -21.66 -24.07
N ALA A 177 1.39 -20.80 -24.21
CA ALA A 177 1.59 -19.39 -24.48
C ALA A 177 2.07 -18.69 -23.21
N ASP A 178 3.12 -17.87 -23.35
CA ASP A 178 3.55 -16.97 -22.30
C ASP A 178 2.57 -15.80 -22.19
N TRP A 179 2.12 -15.52 -20.98
CA TRP A 179 1.36 -14.33 -20.65
C TRP A 179 1.89 -13.72 -19.37
N SER A 180 1.74 -12.40 -19.23
CA SER A 180 2.28 -11.65 -18.11
C SER A 180 1.18 -10.92 -17.38
N VAL A 181 1.21 -10.98 -16.04
CA VAL A 181 0.39 -10.14 -15.16
C VAL A 181 1.30 -9.10 -14.55
N THR A 182 0.94 -7.82 -14.69
CA THR A 182 1.67 -6.72 -14.07
C THR A 182 0.90 -6.22 -12.86
N SER A 183 1.49 -6.42 -11.68
CA SER A 183 1.09 -5.71 -10.47
C SER A 183 1.63 -4.29 -10.58
N ARG A 184 0.71 -3.32 -10.59
CA ARG A 184 1.07 -1.91 -10.71
C ARG A 184 1.57 -1.40 -9.37
N ARG A 185 2.59 -0.55 -9.43
CA ARG A 185 3.06 0.26 -8.30
C ARG A 185 1.92 0.98 -7.60
N ASP A 186 2.12 1.24 -6.31
CA ASP A 186 1.17 2.02 -5.52
C ASP A 186 1.04 3.43 -6.12
N GLY A 187 -0.20 3.87 -6.34
CA GLY A 187 -0.48 5.25 -6.70
C GLY A 187 -0.11 6.17 -5.52
N VAL A 188 0.65 7.23 -5.80
CA VAL A 188 0.82 8.34 -4.85
C VAL A 188 -0.02 9.49 -5.38
N ASP A 189 -1.26 9.55 -4.94
CA ASP A 189 -2.17 10.61 -5.34
C ASP A 189 -1.59 11.97 -4.95
N MET A 190 -1.65 12.91 -5.89
CA MET A 190 -1.30 14.28 -5.60
C MET A 190 -2.35 14.84 -4.63
N PRO A 191 -1.95 15.44 -3.49
CA PRO A 191 -2.91 15.99 -2.53
C PRO A 191 -3.79 17.04 -3.22
N PRO A 192 -5.11 17.10 -2.90
CA PRO A 192 -6.04 18.00 -3.55
C PRO A 192 -5.62 19.47 -3.39
N ALA A 193 -5.98 20.29 -4.38
CA ALA A 193 -5.79 21.74 -4.31
C ALA A 193 -6.55 22.33 -3.09
N PRO A 194 -6.07 23.43 -2.48
CA PRO A 194 -6.75 24.02 -1.35
C PRO A 194 -8.06 24.63 -1.86
N LEU A 195 -9.14 24.44 -1.10
CA LEU A 195 -10.46 24.89 -1.53
C LEU A 195 -10.67 26.39 -1.32
N ASP A 196 -9.86 27.05 -0.47
CA ASP A 196 -10.02 28.47 -0.14
C ASP A 196 -8.75 29.29 -0.41
N PRO A 197 -8.64 29.94 -1.58
CA PRO A 197 -7.55 30.88 -1.86
C PRO A 197 -7.86 32.34 -1.47
N HIS A 198 -9.02 32.64 -0.86
CA HIS A 198 -9.57 33.99 -0.79
C HIS A 198 -9.52 34.67 0.59
N GLU A 199 -8.51 34.38 1.42
CA GLU A 199 -8.41 34.99 2.76
C GLU A 199 -8.26 36.51 2.72
N SER A 200 -7.48 37.07 1.78
CA SER A 200 -7.30 38.52 1.68
C SER A 200 -8.53 39.20 1.09
N LEU A 201 -9.18 38.56 0.11
CA LEU A 201 -10.48 39.02 -0.42
C LEU A 201 -11.60 38.96 0.62
N LEU A 202 -11.63 37.95 1.49
CA LEU A 202 -12.56 37.88 2.63
C LEU A 202 -12.31 39.00 3.64
N ALA A 203 -11.04 39.37 3.89
CA ALA A 203 -10.71 40.49 4.76
C ALA A 203 -11.18 41.84 4.18
N VAL A 204 -11.04 42.04 2.86
CA VAL A 204 -11.59 43.22 2.18
C VAL A 204 -13.13 43.20 2.19
N ALA A 205 -13.76 42.06 1.95
CA ALA A 205 -15.23 41.91 2.02
C ALA A 205 -15.79 42.15 3.43
N ALA A 206 -15.09 41.70 4.46
CA ALA A 206 -15.44 41.98 5.86
C ALA A 206 -15.31 43.49 6.17
N ALA A 207 -14.25 44.15 5.69
CA ALA A 207 -14.07 45.59 5.85
C ALA A 207 -15.18 46.40 5.15
N ILE A 208 -15.71 45.93 4.02
CA ILE A 208 -16.88 46.51 3.35
C ILE A 208 -18.16 46.24 4.15
N GLY A 209 -18.32 45.03 4.69
CA GLY A 209 -19.47 44.67 5.53
C GLY A 209 -19.56 45.50 6.82
N ASP A 210 -18.42 45.92 7.36
CA ASP A 210 -18.30 46.78 8.54
C ASP A 210 -18.33 48.29 8.18
N ALA A 211 -18.31 48.64 6.89
CA ALA A 211 -18.37 50.03 6.44
C ALA A 211 -19.75 50.62 6.72
N ARG A 212 -19.79 51.75 7.43
CA ARG A 212 -21.03 52.49 7.71
C ARG A 212 -21.26 53.55 6.64
N PRO A 213 -22.52 53.75 6.17
CA PRO A 213 -22.83 54.90 5.33
C PRO A 213 -22.63 56.18 6.14
N ILE A 214 -21.84 57.11 5.62
CA ILE A 214 -21.54 58.39 6.25
C ILE A 214 -22.39 59.47 5.59
N ASP A 215 -23.13 60.23 6.38
CA ASP A 215 -23.79 61.45 5.95
C ASP A 215 -22.79 62.61 6.04
N VAL A 216 -22.27 63.01 4.90
CA VAL A 216 -21.20 64.02 4.77
C VAL A 216 -21.64 65.37 5.33
N GLU A 217 -22.90 65.77 5.10
CA GLU A 217 -23.41 67.06 5.58
C GLU A 217 -23.55 67.08 7.10
N ALA A 218 -24.03 65.98 7.69
CA ALA A 218 -24.15 65.83 9.13
C ALA A 218 -22.79 65.77 9.84
N GLU A 219 -21.79 65.10 9.26
CA GLU A 219 -20.45 64.98 9.83
C GLU A 219 -19.62 66.26 9.74
N ILE A 220 -19.79 67.03 8.65
CA ILE A 220 -19.20 68.37 8.52
C ILE A 220 -19.84 69.33 9.54
N ALA A 221 -21.17 69.31 9.68
CA ALA A 221 -21.87 70.13 10.67
C ALA A 221 -21.47 69.79 12.11
N ALA A 222 -21.11 68.52 12.37
CA ALA A 222 -20.62 68.05 13.66
C ALA A 222 -19.12 68.26 13.88
N GLY A 223 -18.40 68.85 12.91
CA GLY A 223 -16.97 69.16 13.00
C GLY A 223 -16.05 67.95 12.93
N ARG A 224 -16.56 66.78 12.54
CA ARG A 224 -15.80 65.52 12.44
C ARG A 224 -15.29 65.24 11.02
N MET A 225 -15.76 66.01 10.02
CA MET A 225 -15.24 66.01 8.65
C MET A 225 -15.01 67.43 8.15
N ARG A 226 -14.03 67.60 7.24
CA ARG A 226 -13.72 68.89 6.60
C ARG A 226 -13.46 68.70 5.11
N GLN A 227 -13.91 69.66 4.30
CA GLN A 227 -13.52 69.75 2.89
C GLN A 227 -12.26 70.63 2.76
N LEU A 228 -11.25 70.11 2.07
CA LEU A 228 -10.03 70.83 1.73
C LEU A 228 -10.25 71.78 0.54
N GLU A 229 -9.32 72.72 0.33
CA GLU A 229 -9.41 73.75 -0.71
C GLU A 229 -9.41 73.18 -2.14
N ASP A 230 -8.90 71.95 -2.32
CA ASP A 230 -8.89 71.19 -3.57
C ASP A 230 -10.19 70.39 -3.80
N GLY A 231 -11.16 70.48 -2.87
CA GLY A 231 -12.46 69.82 -2.96
C GLY A 231 -12.51 68.43 -2.33
N THR A 232 -11.40 67.92 -1.80
CA THR A 232 -11.31 66.58 -1.17
C THR A 232 -11.81 66.59 0.27
N TYR A 233 -12.32 65.46 0.76
CA TYR A 233 -12.83 65.35 2.13
C TYR A 233 -11.84 64.63 3.06
N VAL A 234 -11.66 65.16 4.27
CA VAL A 234 -10.85 64.57 5.33
C VAL A 234 -11.67 64.37 6.60
N ILE A 235 -11.37 63.30 7.34
CA ILE A 235 -11.89 63.04 8.68
C ILE A 235 -10.98 63.73 9.68
N VAL A 236 -11.56 64.44 10.64
CA VAL A 236 -10.86 65.11 11.74
C VAL A 236 -10.97 64.23 12.98
N ASN A 237 -9.85 63.64 13.40
CA ASN A 237 -9.79 62.76 14.56
C ASN A 237 -9.92 63.55 15.88
N PRO A 238 -10.28 62.90 16.99
CA PRO A 238 -10.43 63.56 18.30
C PRO A 238 -9.16 64.26 18.82
N ASP A 239 -7.99 63.86 18.32
CA ASP A 239 -6.69 64.46 18.62
C ASP A 239 -6.34 65.65 17.72
N GLY A 240 -7.22 66.01 16.79
CA GLY A 240 -7.03 67.10 15.82
C GLY A 240 -6.21 66.70 14.60
N SER A 241 -5.81 65.44 14.45
CA SER A 241 -5.16 64.94 13.23
C SER A 241 -6.18 64.75 12.11
N GLU A 242 -5.74 65.02 10.87
CA GLU A 242 -6.57 64.85 9.67
C GLU A 242 -6.17 63.58 8.94
N SER A 243 -7.15 62.73 8.61
CA SER A 243 -6.98 61.54 7.78
C SER A 243 -7.84 61.63 6.54
N GLY A 244 -7.26 61.40 5.36
CA GLY A 244 -7.99 61.43 4.09
C GLY A 244 -9.08 60.34 4.00
N LEU A 245 -10.19 60.64 3.34
CA LEU A 245 -11.13 59.59 2.93
C LEU A 245 -10.47 58.70 1.87
N ALA A 246 -10.69 57.40 1.98
CA ALA A 246 -10.26 56.48 0.94
C ALA A 246 -11.17 56.65 -0.30
N ASP A 247 -10.57 57.03 -1.43
CA ASP A 247 -11.29 57.19 -2.70
C ASP A 247 -11.66 55.85 -3.34
N ALA A 248 -12.70 55.83 -4.17
CA ALA A 248 -13.12 54.63 -4.93
C ALA A 248 -11.96 54.02 -5.75
N LYS A 249 -11.05 54.85 -6.27
CA LYS A 249 -9.86 54.41 -7.00
C LYS A 249 -8.83 53.72 -6.09
N ALA A 250 -8.70 54.17 -4.84
CA ALA A 250 -7.82 53.54 -3.85
C ALA A 250 -8.40 52.18 -3.41
N PHE A 251 -9.73 52.06 -3.38
CA PHE A 251 -10.42 50.80 -3.10
C PHE A 251 -10.27 49.77 -4.24
N ASP A 252 -10.45 50.18 -5.51
CA ASP A 252 -10.19 49.30 -6.66
C ASP A 252 -8.75 48.77 -6.65
N GLN A 253 -7.79 49.64 -6.32
CA GLN A 253 -6.39 49.24 -6.17
C GLN A 253 -6.18 48.25 -5.01
N GLN A 254 -6.86 48.41 -3.87
CA GLN A 254 -6.81 47.47 -2.75
C GLN A 254 -7.41 46.10 -3.11
N LEU A 255 -8.49 46.07 -3.92
CA LEU A 255 -9.07 44.81 -4.41
C LEU A 255 -8.11 44.07 -5.35
N ASP A 256 -7.51 44.79 -6.30
CA ASP A 256 -6.53 44.21 -7.23
C ASP A 256 -5.28 43.70 -6.49
N GLU A 257 -4.81 44.45 -5.49
CA GLU A 257 -3.68 44.05 -4.64
C GLU A 257 -4.01 42.83 -3.77
N ALA A 258 -5.23 42.76 -3.22
CA ALA A 258 -5.71 41.62 -2.44
C ALA A 258 -5.85 40.36 -3.30
N ASP A 259 -6.45 40.46 -4.48
CA ASP A 259 -6.56 39.36 -5.44
C ASP A 259 -5.18 38.88 -5.92
N ALA A 260 -4.26 39.81 -6.21
CA ALA A 260 -2.88 39.47 -6.58
C ALA A 260 -2.08 38.85 -5.41
N ALA A 261 -2.35 39.23 -4.17
CA ALA A 261 -1.74 38.63 -2.97
C ALA A 261 -2.27 37.20 -2.74
N ASP A 262 -3.57 37.00 -2.87
CA ASP A 262 -4.23 35.70 -2.77
C ASP A 262 -3.74 34.73 -3.87
N LYS A 263 -3.66 35.20 -5.12
CA LYS A 263 -3.07 34.43 -6.23
C LYS A 263 -1.62 34.01 -5.97
N ARG A 264 -0.81 34.92 -5.42
CA ARG A 264 0.60 34.61 -5.06
C ARG A 264 0.70 33.59 -3.94
N ARG A 265 -0.07 33.75 -2.86
CA ARG A 265 -0.11 32.79 -1.75
C ARG A 265 -0.61 31.42 -2.19
N ALA A 266 -1.64 31.37 -3.03
CA ALA A 266 -2.15 30.12 -3.60
C ALA A 266 -1.08 29.42 -4.46
N ALA A 267 -0.35 30.17 -5.29
CA ALA A 267 0.74 29.65 -6.10
C ALA A 267 1.91 29.13 -5.24
N GLU A 268 2.32 29.86 -4.21
CA GLU A 268 3.37 29.45 -3.27
C GLU A 268 2.97 28.19 -2.49
N ALA A 269 1.72 28.12 -2.00
CA ALA A 269 1.19 26.95 -1.31
C ALA A 269 1.06 25.73 -2.23
N GLN A 270 0.70 25.93 -3.50
CA GLN A 270 0.72 24.87 -4.51
C GLN A 270 2.15 24.40 -4.80
N ALA A 271 3.10 25.31 -5.00
CA ALA A 271 4.49 24.97 -5.25
C ALA A 271 5.12 24.21 -4.06
N ALA A 272 4.86 24.65 -2.83
CA ALA A 272 5.32 23.96 -1.62
C ALA A 272 4.75 22.53 -1.49
N ARG A 273 3.49 22.33 -1.88
CA ARG A 273 2.85 21.00 -1.88
C ARG A 273 3.38 20.09 -2.97
N VAL A 274 3.56 20.59 -4.19
CA VAL A 274 4.20 19.85 -5.28
C VAL A 274 5.62 19.43 -4.85
N ALA A 275 6.39 20.36 -4.29
CA ALA A 275 7.73 20.07 -3.79
C ALA A 275 7.74 19.07 -2.61
N ALA A 276 6.71 19.05 -1.76
CA ALA A 276 6.56 18.05 -0.70
C ALA A 276 6.24 16.66 -1.29
N TRP A 277 5.29 16.57 -2.22
CA TRP A 277 4.92 15.34 -2.90
C TRP A 277 6.07 14.76 -3.73
N GLU A 278 6.83 15.60 -4.46
CA GLU A 278 8.02 15.17 -5.19
C GLU A 278 9.13 14.65 -4.27
N ARG A 279 9.30 15.26 -3.09
CA ARG A 279 10.23 14.77 -2.07
C ARG A 279 9.80 13.40 -1.56
N GLU A 280 8.51 13.22 -1.27
CA GLU A 280 7.98 11.92 -0.85
C GLU A 280 8.16 10.85 -1.93
N LEU A 281 7.85 11.16 -3.20
CA LEU A 281 8.09 10.26 -4.32
C LEU A 281 9.56 9.83 -4.44
N ARG A 282 10.48 10.79 -4.33
CA ARG A 282 11.92 10.51 -4.35
C ARG A 282 12.34 9.62 -3.19
N GLN A 283 11.87 9.93 -1.98
CA GLN A 283 12.14 9.12 -0.79
C GLN A 283 11.57 7.70 -0.93
N ARG A 284 10.36 7.52 -1.45
CA ARG A 284 9.78 6.19 -1.69
C ARG A 284 10.56 5.40 -2.75
N LYS A 285 10.98 6.01 -3.86
CA LYS A 285 11.80 5.34 -4.89
C LYS A 285 13.17 4.89 -4.38
N LEU A 286 13.79 5.70 -3.52
CA LEU A 286 15.10 5.41 -2.93
C LEU A 286 15.01 4.50 -1.70
N GLY A 287 13.88 4.53 -1.00
CA GLY A 287 13.62 3.73 0.19
C GLY A 287 13.63 2.23 -0.07
N GLY A 288 13.82 1.45 1.00
CA GLY A 288 13.73 -0.02 0.96
C GLY A 288 14.86 -0.73 0.23
N ARG A 289 15.82 0.00 -0.33
CA ARG A 289 17.05 -0.52 -0.95
C ARG A 289 18.11 -0.78 0.12
N LEU A 290 18.77 -1.91 0.03
CA LEU A 290 19.81 -2.38 0.94
C LEU A 290 21.20 -1.86 0.54
N PHE A 291 21.46 -1.69 -0.77
CA PHE A 291 22.81 -1.41 -1.27
C PHE A 291 22.92 -0.06 -1.97
N THR A 292 21.80 0.46 -2.47
CA THR A 292 21.79 1.78 -3.09
C THR A 292 21.76 2.87 -2.01
N ARG A 293 22.88 3.56 -1.79
CA ARG A 293 22.85 4.82 -1.03
C ARG A 293 22.09 5.85 -1.85
N ALA A 294 21.13 6.53 -1.23
CA ALA A 294 20.51 7.71 -1.82
C ALA A 294 21.63 8.63 -2.37
N PRO A 295 21.57 9.09 -3.63
CA PRO A 295 22.48 10.14 -4.07
C PRO A 295 22.35 11.28 -3.05
N ALA A 296 23.48 11.69 -2.50
CA ALA A 296 23.54 12.83 -1.59
C ALA A 296 23.10 14.06 -2.40
N ASP A 297 21.89 14.53 -2.12
CA ASP A 297 21.52 15.93 -2.36
C ASP A 297 22.18 16.78 -1.26
#